data_AF-K2FPJ5-F1
#
_entry.id   AF-K2FPJ5-F1
#
_cell.length_a   1.000
_cell.length_b   1.000
_cell.length_c   1.000
_cell.angle_alpha   90.00
_cell.angle_beta   90.00
_cell.angle_gamma   90.00
#
_symmetry.space_group_name_H-M   'P 1'
#
loop_
_entity.id
_entity.type
_entity.pdbx_description
1 polymer ?
#
loop_
_entity_poly.entity_id
_entity_poly.type
_entity_poly.pdbx_seq_one_letter_code
_entity_poly.pdbx_strand_id
1 'polypeptide(L)'
;MRKFLFLIVITFLLFFFSTSVVEADYSCTYRTWNSNGNLYFQMVTYPDLWDYTHIYFDTTSTEPTSASNDNESSWNLGTWADYNNSWQDKWCGIRSETGYDMGCNSSNWPATMPNLIWTYTGVSTITRVYIGTGLDNHSSNPVCSLTTDIPAPTSTPTSTPPTVTKTVFIPGLGASWNANAFANCSFDNSPENWSLASYAEDVYNPILTTLSESDWQVIPFYYDWRQQIPSNSTALSDKIISSTVSDEKVNIVGHSMGGLLASDYLANHDQGIKTNSLLTVGSPLKGAVQAYPAWAGGDIWEDNFISKVATTLYLKHCGLLSSNREAIHQFVPSIQNLLPTFDYLRDSKTGVLKSTPSLLSQNRWLPLNFVDNFRGVKFGTLTGNGQDTLSEILTKGKTKKDLLANWSDGKPDGKIYSNEGDGTILLESSKFDDEHNTTIAQTHSGLINSADGMSEILKFLETPLPDFGSSASADPQSALVVISYPSNLLVTDQDGNTKKDKDGMVAFTNPKQGSYKLKLLPKSNNSLLIVAQFLPNGEVKYKEYNLKGLGPKFKTLKFDPQNPQEDILNP
;
A
#
# COMPACT_ATOMS: atom_id res chain seq x y z
N MET A 1 78.75 -0.96 26.23
CA MET A 1 80.03 -1.50 25.70
C MET A 1 79.97 -1.44 24.18
N ARG A 2 80.96 -0.74 23.58
CA ARG A 2 81.50 -0.77 22.19
C ARG A 2 80.56 -1.17 21.04
N LYS A 3 80.19 -0.27 20.11
CA LYS A 3 80.95 0.40 19.01
C LYS A 3 80.84 -0.36 17.67
N PHE A 4 80.33 0.33 16.63
CA PHE A 4 80.93 0.61 15.30
C PHE A 4 79.77 0.86 14.30
N LEU A 5 79.46 2.09 13.85
CA LEU A 5 80.18 3.04 12.99
C LEU A 5 80.22 2.58 11.51
N PHE A 6 79.46 3.23 10.61
CA PHE A 6 80.02 4.11 9.56
C PHE A 6 78.96 4.78 8.67
N LEU A 7 79.24 6.05 8.40
CA LEU A 7 78.65 6.99 7.44
C LEU A 7 79.24 6.76 6.04
N ILE A 8 78.58 7.19 4.95
CA ILE A 8 79.12 7.72 3.65
C ILE A 8 77.96 7.69 2.62
N VAL A 9 77.50 8.77 1.97
CA VAL A 9 78.11 9.83 1.15
C VAL A 9 78.30 9.43 -0.34
N ILE A 10 77.79 10.30 -1.23
CA ILE A 10 78.13 10.55 -2.65
C ILE A 10 77.39 9.77 -3.78
N THR A 11 76.58 10.56 -4.46
CA THR A 11 76.11 10.54 -5.86
C THR A 11 77.28 10.54 -6.87
N PHE A 12 77.27 9.70 -7.92
CA PHE A 12 77.77 10.10 -9.25
C PHE A 12 77.24 9.21 -10.40
N LEU A 13 76.97 9.89 -11.51
CA LEU A 13 76.40 9.50 -12.81
C LEU A 13 76.95 8.22 -13.47
N LEU A 14 76.11 7.55 -14.26
CA LEU A 14 76.28 7.43 -15.72
C LEU A 14 75.05 6.81 -16.42
N PHE A 15 74.50 7.58 -17.36
CA PHE A 15 73.54 7.17 -18.39
C PHE A 15 74.14 6.11 -19.33
N PHE A 16 73.37 5.09 -19.75
CA PHE A 16 72.92 4.90 -21.14
C PHE A 16 71.97 3.67 -21.26
N PHE A 17 70.94 3.89 -22.06
CA PHE A 17 69.72 3.12 -22.38
C PHE A 17 69.82 1.59 -22.56
N SER A 18 68.88 0.87 -21.92
CA SER A 18 68.09 -0.19 -22.57
C SER A 18 66.63 0.02 -22.21
N THR A 19 65.78 0.24 -23.22
CA THR A 19 64.32 0.27 -23.08
C THR A 19 63.81 -1.10 -22.66
N SER A 20 63.61 -1.33 -21.36
CA SER A 20 62.68 -2.35 -20.90
C SER A 20 61.27 -1.81 -21.11
N VAL A 21 60.50 -2.50 -21.94
CA VAL A 21 59.05 -2.38 -21.97
C VAL A 21 58.57 -2.63 -20.54
N VAL A 22 57.92 -1.63 -19.95
CA VAL A 22 57.22 -1.81 -18.67
C VAL A 22 56.03 -2.71 -18.97
N GLU A 23 56.08 -3.96 -18.51
CA GLU A 23 54.88 -4.80 -18.46
C GLU A 23 53.83 -4.04 -17.63
N ALA A 24 52.64 -3.85 -18.21
CA ALA A 24 51.53 -3.26 -17.48
C ALA A 24 51.11 -4.25 -16.40
N ASP A 25 51.39 -3.93 -15.13
CA ASP A 25 50.94 -4.69 -13.98
C ASP A 25 49.42 -4.50 -13.79
N TYR A 26 48.63 -5.39 -14.39
CA TYR A 26 47.21 -5.52 -14.06
C TYR A 26 47.07 -6.30 -12.76
N SER A 27 46.48 -5.70 -11.72
CA SER A 27 46.13 -6.43 -10.50
C SER A 27 44.62 -6.70 -10.44
N CYS A 28 44.27 -7.99 -10.49
CA CYS A 28 42.90 -8.45 -10.24
C CYS A 28 42.83 -9.01 -8.82
N THR A 29 41.89 -8.53 -8.00
CA THR A 29 41.64 -9.10 -6.67
C THR A 29 40.23 -9.66 -6.60
N TYR A 30 40.13 -10.96 -6.31
CA TYR A 30 38.86 -11.66 -6.11
C TYR A 30 38.34 -11.42 -4.70
N ARG A 31 37.03 -11.16 -4.54
CA ARG A 31 36.43 -10.91 -3.22
C ARG A 31 35.32 -11.86 -2.79
N THR A 32 35.19 -13.03 -3.42
CA THR A 32 34.28 -14.14 -3.06
C THR A 32 32.89 -14.12 -3.72
N TRP A 33 32.21 -15.28 -3.65
CA TRP A 33 30.81 -15.47 -4.04
C TRP A 33 29.88 -14.90 -2.96
N ASN A 34 28.78 -14.23 -3.32
CA ASN A 34 27.74 -13.91 -2.33
C ASN A 34 26.85 -15.13 -2.01
N SER A 35 26.02 -14.98 -0.97
CA SER A 35 25.06 -16.00 -0.51
C SER A 35 24.05 -16.46 -1.57
N ASN A 36 23.92 -15.71 -2.67
CA ASN A 36 23.01 -15.99 -3.78
C ASN A 36 23.74 -16.64 -4.97
N GLY A 37 25.01 -17.02 -4.82
CA GLY A 37 25.78 -17.67 -5.89
C GLY A 37 26.28 -16.73 -6.99
N ASN A 38 26.39 -15.43 -6.73
CA ASN A 38 26.94 -14.47 -7.69
C ASN A 38 28.42 -14.20 -7.41
N LEU A 39 29.22 -14.10 -8.47
CA LEU A 39 30.66 -13.91 -8.40
C LEU A 39 31.03 -12.44 -8.54
N TYR A 40 31.79 -11.91 -7.57
CA TYR A 40 32.27 -10.52 -7.57
C TYR A 40 33.74 -10.44 -7.95
N PHE A 41 34.05 -9.53 -8.87
CA PHE A 41 35.42 -9.23 -9.27
C PHE A 41 35.70 -7.74 -9.06
N GLN A 42 36.88 -7.45 -8.49
CA GLN A 42 37.41 -6.10 -8.39
C GLN A 42 38.65 -6.00 -9.28
N MET A 43 38.57 -5.16 -10.30
CA MET A 43 39.70 -4.85 -11.17
C MET A 43 40.30 -3.50 -10.81
N VAL A 44 41.62 -3.45 -10.68
CA VAL A 44 42.36 -2.19 -10.56
C VAL A 44 43.15 -2.00 -11.85
N THR A 45 42.70 -1.06 -12.68
CA THR A 45 43.42 -0.66 -13.91
C THR A 45 44.28 0.57 -13.60
N TYR A 46 45.54 0.56 -14.02
CA TYR A 46 46.39 1.75 -13.93
C TYR A 46 46.06 2.77 -15.04
N PRO A 47 46.26 4.07 -14.81
CA PRO A 47 45.57 5.13 -15.56
C PRO A 47 46.08 5.39 -17.00
N ASP A 48 47.15 4.73 -17.44
CA ASP A 48 47.95 5.22 -18.57
C ASP A 48 47.82 4.43 -19.88
N LEU A 49 46.71 3.73 -20.11
CA LEU A 49 46.44 3.06 -21.40
C LEU A 49 45.09 3.49 -21.99
N TRP A 50 45.15 4.09 -23.19
CA TRP A 50 44.02 4.65 -23.94
C TRP A 50 43.30 3.60 -24.81
N ASP A 51 43.12 2.37 -24.33
CA ASP A 51 42.61 1.28 -25.16
C ASP A 51 41.44 0.50 -24.55
N TYR A 52 40.62 -0.04 -25.46
CA TYR A 52 39.45 -0.87 -25.19
C TYR A 52 39.83 -2.07 -24.33
N THR A 53 39.15 -2.27 -23.21
CA THR A 53 39.28 -3.49 -22.40
C THR A 53 38.12 -4.43 -22.73
N HIS A 54 38.46 -5.67 -23.12
CA HIS A 54 37.53 -6.75 -23.42
C HIS A 54 37.62 -7.82 -22.33
N ILE A 55 36.46 -8.35 -21.92
CA ILE A 55 36.35 -9.44 -20.93
C ILE A 55 35.66 -10.62 -21.60
N TYR A 56 36.29 -11.78 -21.58
CA TYR A 56 35.75 -13.03 -22.12
C TYR A 56 35.52 -14.07 -21.01
N PHE A 57 34.44 -14.83 -21.12
CA PHE A 57 34.09 -15.91 -20.20
C PHE A 57 34.12 -17.27 -20.94
N ASP A 58 34.80 -18.26 -20.36
CA ASP A 58 34.77 -19.65 -20.86
C ASP A 58 33.76 -20.46 -20.04
N THR A 59 32.73 -20.98 -20.71
CA THR A 59 31.65 -21.77 -20.11
C THR A 59 31.52 -23.11 -20.81
N THR A 60 31.46 -24.21 -20.06
CA THR A 60 31.41 -25.57 -20.62
C THR A 60 29.99 -26.13 -20.85
N SER A 61 28.93 -25.30 -20.88
CA SER A 61 27.55 -25.76 -21.08
C SER A 61 26.84 -25.08 -22.26
N THR A 62 26.07 -25.87 -23.01
CA THR A 62 25.23 -25.47 -24.14
C THR A 62 24.07 -24.53 -23.76
N GLU A 63 23.75 -23.62 -24.68
CA GLU A 63 22.80 -22.47 -24.72
C GLU A 63 21.58 -22.41 -23.78
N PRO A 64 21.17 -21.20 -23.32
CA PRO A 64 19.78 -20.91 -22.98
C PRO A 64 18.96 -20.64 -24.26
N THR A 65 17.76 -21.22 -24.33
CA THR A 65 16.86 -21.13 -25.49
C THR A 65 16.09 -19.80 -25.55
N SER A 66 16.21 -19.12 -26.70
CA SER A 66 15.38 -18.04 -27.27
C SER A 66 15.14 -16.74 -26.48
N ALA A 67 15.57 -15.61 -27.07
CA ALA A 67 14.96 -14.30 -26.89
C ALA A 67 14.54 -13.76 -28.28
N SER A 68 13.24 -13.55 -28.48
CA SER A 68 12.67 -12.96 -29.71
C SER A 68 12.67 -11.44 -29.62
N ASN A 69 13.19 -10.79 -30.66
CA ASN A 69 13.01 -9.36 -30.90
C ASN A 69 11.60 -9.10 -31.44
N ASP A 70 10.88 -8.15 -30.85
CA ASP A 70 10.23 -7.08 -31.64
C ASP A 70 9.82 -5.89 -30.76
N ASN A 71 10.40 -4.75 -31.14
CA ASN A 71 9.98 -3.36 -31.01
C ASN A 71 9.68 -2.70 -29.64
N GLU A 72 10.58 -1.75 -29.39
CA GLU A 72 10.42 -0.44 -28.75
C GLU A 72 10.10 -0.37 -27.25
N SER A 73 11.07 0.24 -26.57
CA SER A 73 11.04 0.91 -25.26
C SER A 73 11.30 0.07 -24.01
N SER A 74 12.42 0.44 -23.38
CA SER A 74 12.83 0.25 -21.98
C SER A 74 13.34 -1.13 -21.52
N TRP A 75 14.66 -1.25 -21.42
CA TRP A 75 15.32 -2.15 -20.47
C TRP A 75 16.27 -1.36 -19.59
N ASN A 76 15.89 -1.26 -18.32
CA ASN A 76 16.69 -0.71 -17.23
C ASN A 76 17.73 -1.75 -16.80
N LEU A 77 19.02 -1.38 -16.90
CA LEU A 77 20.08 -1.90 -16.05
C LEU A 77 20.32 -0.89 -14.92
N GLY A 78 20.50 -1.40 -13.70
CA GLY A 78 20.45 -0.66 -12.45
C GLY A 78 21.46 0.48 -12.31
N THR A 79 21.00 1.53 -11.61
CA THR A 79 21.75 2.67 -11.04
C THR A 79 22.68 3.42 -11.99
N TRP A 80 22.11 4.41 -12.68
CA TRP A 80 22.86 5.59 -13.11
C TRP A 80 23.26 6.40 -11.87
N ALA A 81 24.56 6.53 -11.61
CA ALA A 81 25.07 7.63 -10.80
C ALA A 81 25.26 8.83 -11.74
N ASP A 82 24.22 9.66 -11.88
CA ASP A 82 24.33 10.96 -12.54
C ASP A 82 25.21 11.89 -11.68
N TYR A 83 26.50 11.95 -12.01
CA TYR A 83 27.28 13.14 -11.72
C TYR A 83 27.06 14.13 -12.86
N ASN A 84 26.22 15.11 -12.56
CA ASN A 84 25.91 16.24 -13.43
C ASN A 84 27.21 16.92 -13.91
N ASN A 85 27.57 16.73 -15.19
CA ASN A 85 28.28 17.72 -15.99
C ASN A 85 28.28 17.32 -17.48
N SER A 86 27.86 18.28 -18.30
CA SER A 86 27.63 18.24 -19.73
C SER A 86 28.86 17.86 -20.56
N TRP A 87 29.02 16.60 -21.00
CA TRP A 87 29.78 16.23 -22.21
C TRP A 87 29.25 14.88 -22.76
N GLN A 88 29.04 14.84 -24.08
CA GLN A 88 28.52 13.71 -24.84
C GLN A 88 29.49 12.51 -24.86
N ASP A 89 28.94 11.32 -25.13
CA ASP A 89 29.60 10.03 -25.43
C ASP A 89 30.16 9.20 -24.27
N LYS A 90 29.26 8.47 -23.60
CA LYS A 90 29.61 7.28 -22.81
C LYS A 90 28.61 6.17 -23.14
N TRP A 91 29.09 5.08 -23.75
CA TRP A 91 28.28 3.91 -24.07
C TRP A 91 29.03 2.65 -23.61
N CYS A 92 28.33 1.73 -22.95
CA CYS A 92 28.76 0.35 -22.77
C CYS A 92 27.67 -0.54 -23.38
N GLY A 93 28.04 -1.50 -24.21
CA GLY A 93 27.09 -2.36 -24.93
C GLY A 93 27.62 -3.77 -25.09
N ILE A 94 26.69 -4.72 -25.22
CA ILE A 94 26.95 -6.13 -25.51
C ILE A 94 26.62 -6.37 -26.98
N ARG A 95 27.52 -6.99 -27.74
CA ARG A 95 27.20 -7.54 -29.07
C ARG A 95 27.73 -8.97 -29.14
N SER A 96 26.94 -9.88 -29.69
CA SER A 96 27.27 -11.31 -29.77
C SER A 96 27.00 -11.81 -31.18
N GLU A 97 27.88 -12.70 -31.66
CA GLU A 97 27.41 -13.87 -32.42
C GLU A 97 28.01 -15.21 -31.93
N THR A 98 29.16 -15.27 -31.23
CA THR A 98 29.65 -16.52 -30.57
C THR A 98 30.52 -16.31 -29.31
N GLY A 99 30.37 -15.18 -28.62
CA GLY A 99 31.11 -14.85 -27.40
C GLY A 99 30.68 -13.48 -26.86
N TYR A 100 30.60 -13.31 -25.54
CA TYR A 100 30.16 -12.05 -24.93
C TYR A 100 31.35 -11.10 -24.79
N ASP A 101 31.33 -9.99 -25.55
CA ASP A 101 32.23 -8.86 -25.35
C ASP A 101 31.54 -7.78 -24.52
N MET A 102 32.19 -7.35 -23.43
CA MET A 102 31.83 -6.14 -22.69
C MET A 102 32.92 -5.10 -22.94
N GLY A 103 32.56 -3.96 -23.54
CA GLY A 103 33.47 -2.84 -23.76
C GLY A 103 32.85 -1.52 -23.30
N CYS A 104 33.66 -0.62 -22.76
CA CYS A 104 33.27 0.75 -22.43
C CYS A 104 34.21 1.75 -23.13
N ASN A 105 33.65 2.81 -23.71
CA ASN A 105 34.42 3.88 -24.35
C ASN A 105 34.47 5.11 -23.42
N SER A 106 35.66 5.69 -23.21
CA SER A 106 35.78 7.09 -22.77
C SER A 106 37.21 7.61 -22.96
N SER A 107 37.35 8.66 -23.76
CA SER A 107 38.62 9.26 -24.16
C SER A 107 39.13 10.37 -23.23
N ASN A 108 38.68 10.46 -21.97
CA ASN A 108 39.28 11.35 -20.96
C ASN A 108 38.84 10.94 -19.54
N TRP A 109 39.70 10.24 -18.79
CA TRP A 109 39.48 9.92 -17.37
C TRP A 109 40.47 10.67 -16.47
N PRO A 110 40.06 11.15 -15.27
CA PRO A 110 40.98 11.67 -14.26
C PRO A 110 41.77 10.55 -13.56
N ALA A 111 43.01 10.85 -13.15
CA ALA A 111 44.04 9.91 -12.67
C ALA A 111 43.74 9.14 -11.36
N THR A 112 42.54 9.21 -10.81
CA THR A 112 42.12 8.43 -9.63
C THR A 112 40.69 7.96 -9.83
N MET A 113 40.51 6.67 -10.09
CA MET A 113 39.17 6.05 -10.15
C MET A 113 38.66 5.63 -8.76
N PRO A 114 37.34 5.70 -8.53
CA PRO A 114 36.66 4.81 -7.58
C PRO A 114 36.53 3.39 -8.17
N ASN A 115 36.52 2.39 -7.30
CA ASN A 115 36.36 0.97 -7.68
C ASN A 115 35.10 0.74 -8.51
N LEU A 116 35.23 0.28 -9.76
CA LEU A 116 34.10 -0.24 -10.53
C LEU A 116 33.78 -1.66 -10.09
N ILE A 117 32.51 -1.90 -9.72
CA ILE A 117 31.98 -3.22 -9.33
C ILE A 117 31.01 -3.66 -10.40
N TRP A 118 31.32 -4.79 -11.06
CA TRP A 118 30.45 -5.42 -12.05
C TRP A 118 29.77 -6.64 -11.44
N THR A 119 28.47 -6.81 -11.73
CA THR A 119 27.68 -7.97 -11.25
C THR A 119 27.20 -8.77 -12.46
N TYR A 120 27.57 -10.05 -12.53
CA TYR A 120 27.10 -10.97 -13.56
C TYR A 120 26.19 -12.02 -12.94
N THR A 121 25.01 -12.22 -13.52
CA THR A 121 24.00 -13.18 -13.06
C THR A 121 23.71 -14.16 -14.21
N GLY A 122 23.75 -15.47 -13.95
CA GLY A 122 23.16 -16.46 -14.87
C GLY A 122 23.95 -17.73 -15.23
N VAL A 123 25.10 -18.04 -14.63
CA VAL A 123 25.80 -19.32 -14.90
C VAL A 123 26.40 -19.92 -13.63
N SER A 124 26.12 -21.19 -13.37
CA SER A 124 26.56 -21.91 -12.15
C SER A 124 28.01 -22.37 -12.16
N THR A 125 28.74 -22.26 -13.28
CA THR A 125 30.14 -22.68 -13.38
C THR A 125 30.92 -21.83 -14.38
N ILE A 126 31.65 -20.82 -13.88
CA ILE A 126 32.68 -20.11 -14.66
C ILE A 126 34.02 -20.79 -14.37
N THR A 127 34.69 -21.31 -15.40
CA THR A 127 35.96 -22.03 -15.24
C THR A 127 37.18 -21.16 -15.53
N ARG A 128 37.06 -20.14 -16.40
CA ARG A 128 38.12 -19.14 -16.69
C ARG A 128 37.53 -17.79 -17.11
N VAL A 129 38.25 -16.72 -16.78
CA VAL A 129 37.97 -15.35 -17.24
C VAL A 129 39.22 -14.83 -17.95
N TYR A 130 39.06 -14.31 -19.17
CA TYR A 130 40.14 -13.70 -19.94
C TYR A 130 39.91 -12.19 -20.01
N ILE A 131 40.99 -11.41 -19.86
CA ILE A 131 40.97 -9.96 -20.02
C ILE A 131 41.99 -9.62 -21.10
N GLY A 132 41.56 -8.93 -22.16
CA GLY A 132 42.43 -8.51 -23.25
C GLY A 132 42.20 -7.04 -23.59
N THR A 133 43.24 -6.34 -24.05
CA THR A 133 43.07 -5.01 -24.65
C THR A 133 42.95 -5.15 -26.17
N GLY A 134 42.08 -4.36 -26.78
CA GLY A 134 41.79 -4.40 -28.22
C GLY A 134 42.93 -3.84 -29.06
N LEU A 135 43.99 -4.62 -29.27
CA LEU A 135 44.90 -4.48 -30.40
C LEU A 135 45.09 -5.86 -31.02
N ASP A 136 44.68 -5.98 -32.29
CA ASP A 136 44.94 -7.14 -33.13
C ASP A 136 46.44 -7.45 -33.14
N ASN A 137 46.86 -8.42 -32.32
CA ASN A 137 47.87 -9.42 -32.63
C ASN A 137 48.00 -10.43 -31.49
N HIS A 138 47.85 -11.70 -31.83
CA HIS A 138 48.08 -12.85 -30.96
C HIS A 138 49.49 -12.86 -30.36
N SER A 139 49.69 -12.23 -29.19
CA SER A 139 50.68 -12.68 -28.20
C SER A 139 50.46 -11.96 -26.88
N SER A 140 50.30 -12.75 -25.81
CA SER A 140 50.20 -12.40 -24.38
C SER A 140 48.94 -11.63 -23.91
N ASN A 141 47.80 -12.32 -23.91
CA ASN A 141 46.70 -11.99 -23.00
C ASN A 141 47.05 -12.50 -21.59
N PRO A 142 46.95 -11.68 -20.52
CA PRO A 142 47.10 -12.18 -19.15
C PRO A 142 45.96 -13.17 -18.84
N VAL A 143 46.31 -14.43 -18.61
CA VAL A 143 45.36 -15.49 -18.24
C VAL A 143 45.22 -15.50 -16.73
N CYS A 144 44.04 -15.12 -16.23
CA CYS A 144 43.66 -15.33 -14.85
C CYS A 144 43.11 -16.77 -14.70
N SER A 145 43.97 -17.72 -14.35
CA SER A 145 43.56 -19.09 -14.04
C SER A 145 43.06 -19.21 -12.60
N LEU A 146 41.84 -19.69 -12.42
CA LEU A 146 41.32 -20.14 -11.13
C LEU A 146 42.17 -21.31 -10.63
N THR A 147 43.01 -21.07 -9.62
CA THR A 147 43.59 -22.17 -8.83
C THR A 147 42.45 -22.78 -8.02
N THR A 148 42.00 -23.95 -8.47
CA THR A 148 41.13 -24.84 -7.70
C THR A 148 41.89 -25.26 -6.44
N ASP A 149 41.68 -24.50 -5.37
CA ASP A 149 41.65 -24.95 -3.97
C ASP A 149 41.46 -23.71 -3.08
N ILE A 150 40.34 -23.01 -3.29
CA ILE A 150 39.80 -22.15 -2.23
C ILE A 150 39.02 -23.11 -1.31
N PRO A 151 39.42 -23.29 -0.03
CA PRO A 151 38.60 -24.07 0.89
C PRO A 151 37.21 -23.45 0.89
N ALA A 152 36.20 -24.26 0.57
CA ALA A 152 34.81 -23.84 0.58
C ALA A 152 34.57 -23.08 1.89
N PRO A 153 34.00 -21.86 1.86
CA PRO A 153 33.66 -21.18 3.10
C PRO A 153 32.78 -22.14 3.87
N THR A 154 33.22 -22.53 5.06
CA THR A 154 32.36 -23.21 6.03
C THR A 154 31.09 -22.41 6.04
N SER A 155 29.96 -23.04 5.71
CA SER A 155 28.65 -22.38 5.67
C SER A 155 28.51 -21.60 6.97
N THR A 156 28.70 -20.29 6.89
CA THR A 156 28.26 -19.42 7.97
C THR A 156 26.77 -19.73 8.04
N PRO A 157 26.21 -20.10 9.21
CA PRO A 157 24.80 -20.40 9.29
C PRO A 157 24.08 -19.27 8.59
N THR A 158 23.37 -19.59 7.49
CA THR A 158 22.51 -18.64 6.80
C THR A 158 21.73 -17.98 7.92
N SER A 159 21.92 -16.68 8.14
CA SER A 159 21.09 -15.95 9.10
C SER A 159 19.68 -16.31 8.69
N THR A 160 18.94 -17.01 9.56
CA THR A 160 17.52 -17.26 9.35
C THR A 160 16.95 -15.92 8.85
N PRO A 161 16.26 -15.89 7.70
CA PRO A 161 15.63 -14.65 7.23
C PRO A 161 14.97 -14.00 8.42
N PRO A 162 15.22 -12.71 8.70
CA PRO A 162 14.71 -12.08 9.89
C PRO A 162 13.20 -12.35 9.94
N THR A 163 12.75 -12.97 11.03
CA THR A 163 11.34 -13.32 11.18
C THR A 163 10.53 -12.05 11.04
N VAL A 164 9.60 -12.03 10.08
CA VAL A 164 8.70 -10.90 9.89
C VAL A 164 7.75 -10.88 11.09
N THR A 165 7.75 -9.81 11.87
CA THR A 165 6.96 -9.68 13.11
C THR A 165 5.99 -8.50 13.07
N LYS A 166 6.04 -7.65 12.03
CA LYS A 166 5.20 -6.46 11.87
C LYS A 166 4.06 -6.73 10.90
N THR A 167 2.86 -6.33 11.30
CA THR A 167 1.66 -6.38 10.47
C THR A 167 1.04 -5.00 10.37
N VAL A 168 1.00 -4.43 9.18
CA VAL A 168 0.26 -3.21 8.88
C VAL A 168 -1.20 -3.56 8.66
N PHE A 169 -2.09 -2.96 9.43
CA PHE A 169 -3.53 -3.15 9.26
C PHE A 169 -4.17 -1.87 8.71
N ILE A 170 -4.91 -2.00 7.60
CA ILE A 170 -5.52 -0.88 6.88
C ILE A 170 -7.03 -1.05 6.85
N PRO A 171 -7.80 -0.15 7.51
CA PRO A 171 -9.24 -0.28 7.56
C PRO A 171 -9.94 0.26 6.29
N GLY A 172 -11.23 -0.01 6.18
CA GLY A 172 -12.07 0.38 5.04
C GLY A 172 -12.61 1.81 5.10
N LEU A 173 -13.43 2.13 4.09
CA LEU A 173 -14.09 3.42 3.92
C LEU A 173 -14.85 3.84 5.19
N GLY A 174 -14.54 5.02 5.71
CA GLY A 174 -15.24 5.59 6.87
C GLY A 174 -14.71 5.17 8.24
N ALA A 175 -13.73 4.27 8.31
CA ALA A 175 -13.26 3.75 9.59
C ALA A 175 -12.28 4.70 10.31
N SER A 176 -11.67 5.66 9.61
CA SER A 176 -10.73 6.62 10.21
C SER A 176 -11.39 7.97 10.51
N TRP A 177 -10.90 8.65 11.55
CA TRP A 177 -11.44 9.90 12.07
C TRP A 177 -10.35 10.94 12.36
N ASN A 178 -10.66 12.19 12.02
CA ASN A 178 -9.88 13.38 12.31
C ASN A 178 -10.86 14.56 12.51
N ALA A 179 -11.02 15.02 13.75
CA ALA A 179 -12.01 16.04 14.10
C ALA A 179 -11.68 17.41 13.50
N ASN A 180 -10.40 17.75 13.34
CA ASN A 180 -9.98 18.99 12.70
C ASN A 180 -10.35 18.99 11.21
N ALA A 181 -10.03 17.91 10.50
CA ALA A 181 -10.34 17.74 9.08
C ALA A 181 -11.85 17.70 8.83
N PHE A 182 -12.61 17.07 9.76
CA PHE A 182 -14.07 17.09 9.74
C PHE A 182 -14.62 18.51 9.96
N ALA A 183 -14.27 19.15 11.09
CA ALA A 183 -14.85 20.44 11.48
C ALA A 183 -14.52 21.59 10.51
N ASN A 184 -13.40 21.48 9.78
CA ASN A 184 -12.99 22.48 8.79
C ASN A 184 -13.26 22.04 7.34
N CYS A 185 -13.85 20.86 7.13
CA CYS A 185 -14.13 20.30 5.80
C CYS A 185 -12.91 20.29 4.86
N SER A 186 -11.73 20.03 5.42
CA SER A 186 -10.45 20.00 4.69
C SER A 186 -9.90 18.59 4.62
N PHE A 187 -9.12 18.28 3.58
CA PHE A 187 -8.32 17.06 3.50
C PHE A 187 -7.08 17.14 4.41
N ASP A 188 -6.60 15.97 4.85
CA ASP A 188 -5.39 15.86 5.66
C ASP A 188 -4.61 14.59 5.31
N ASN A 189 -3.42 14.75 4.72
CA ASN A 189 -2.58 13.64 4.25
C ASN A 189 -1.72 13.02 5.35
N SER A 190 -1.69 13.62 6.55
CA SER A 190 -0.83 13.20 7.65
C SER A 190 -1.49 12.05 8.43
N PRO A 191 -1.06 10.78 8.28
CA PRO A 191 -1.71 9.63 8.92
C PRO A 191 -1.70 9.70 10.46
N GLU A 192 -0.75 10.43 11.04
CA GLU A 192 -0.65 10.69 12.48
C GLU A 192 -1.79 11.52 13.06
N ASN A 193 -2.50 12.28 12.21
CA ASN A 193 -3.69 13.05 12.60
C ASN A 193 -4.98 12.21 12.54
N TRP A 194 -4.90 10.98 12.04
CA TRP A 194 -6.04 10.08 11.91
C TRP A 194 -6.01 9.00 12.99
N SER A 195 -7.19 8.66 13.49
CA SER A 195 -7.41 7.60 14.47
C SER A 195 -8.57 6.71 14.06
N LEU A 196 -8.76 5.56 14.72
CA LEU A 196 -9.97 4.76 14.53
C LEU A 196 -11.20 5.54 14.98
N ALA A 197 -12.20 5.66 14.11
CA ALA A 197 -13.47 6.31 14.44
C ALA A 197 -14.19 5.55 15.55
N SER A 198 -14.79 6.27 16.52
CA SER A 198 -15.41 5.63 17.69
C SER A 198 -16.56 4.69 17.31
N TYR A 199 -17.29 4.95 16.22
CA TYR A 199 -18.37 4.06 15.74
C TYR A 199 -17.85 2.80 15.01
N ALA A 200 -16.55 2.76 14.68
CA ALA A 200 -15.91 1.64 14.00
C ALA A 200 -15.13 0.73 14.99
N GLU A 201 -15.00 1.13 16.26
CA GLU A 201 -14.25 0.40 17.28
C GLU A 201 -14.74 -1.03 17.47
N ASP A 202 -16.05 -1.25 17.53
CA ASP A 202 -16.64 -2.59 17.75
C ASP A 202 -16.42 -3.55 16.56
N VAL A 203 -16.08 -2.99 15.39
CA VAL A 203 -15.78 -3.75 14.16
C VAL A 203 -14.29 -4.07 14.05
N TYR A 204 -13.42 -3.11 14.33
CA TYR A 204 -11.98 -3.24 14.05
C TYR A 204 -11.13 -3.62 15.26
N ASN A 205 -11.52 -3.26 16.49
CA ASN A 205 -10.74 -3.62 17.66
C ASN A 205 -10.55 -5.15 17.82
N PRO A 206 -11.53 -6.01 17.50
CA PRO A 206 -11.35 -7.46 17.62
C PRO A 206 -10.12 -7.98 16.85
N ILE A 207 -10.00 -7.70 15.55
CA ILE A 207 -8.81 -8.11 14.78
C ILE A 207 -7.52 -7.43 15.23
N LEU A 208 -7.56 -6.14 15.60
CA LEU A 208 -6.36 -5.44 16.09
C LEU A 208 -5.85 -6.06 17.39
N THR A 209 -6.75 -6.43 18.30
CA THR A 209 -6.43 -7.13 19.55
C THR A 209 -5.93 -8.54 19.26
N THR A 210 -6.64 -9.32 18.45
CA THR A 210 -6.24 -10.69 18.08
C THR A 210 -4.84 -10.74 17.47
N LEU A 211 -4.52 -9.82 16.54
CA LEU A 211 -3.18 -9.76 15.96
C LEU A 211 -2.13 -9.45 17.03
N SER A 212 -2.40 -8.48 17.91
CA SER A 212 -1.48 -8.08 18.99
C SER A 212 -1.27 -9.20 20.02
N GLU A 213 -2.33 -9.92 20.39
CA GLU A 213 -2.29 -11.07 21.31
C GLU A 213 -1.63 -12.31 20.68
N SER A 214 -1.53 -12.34 19.35
CA SER A 214 -0.78 -13.36 18.60
C SER A 214 0.68 -12.94 18.32
N ASP A 215 1.23 -12.07 19.18
CA ASP A 215 2.61 -11.57 19.16
C ASP A 215 3.01 -10.76 17.90
N TRP A 216 2.05 -10.31 17.08
CA TRP A 216 2.34 -9.36 15.99
C TRP A 216 2.51 -7.94 16.51
N GLN A 217 3.53 -7.24 16.02
CA GLN A 217 3.60 -5.79 16.15
C GLN A 217 2.65 -5.15 15.14
N VAL A 218 1.43 -4.85 15.60
CA VAL A 218 0.39 -4.24 14.76
C VAL A 218 0.69 -2.75 14.53
N ILE A 219 0.69 -2.36 13.27
CA ILE A 219 0.83 -0.97 12.82
C ILE A 219 -0.48 -0.57 12.13
N PRO A 220 -1.43 0.03 12.84
CA PRO A 220 -2.63 0.56 12.21
C PRO A 220 -2.26 1.71 11.27
N PHE A 221 -2.80 1.69 10.05
CA PHE A 221 -2.71 2.80 9.11
C PHE A 221 -4.08 3.45 8.97
N TYR A 222 -4.34 4.47 9.80
CA TYR A 222 -5.51 5.32 9.66
C TYR A 222 -5.20 6.44 8.65
N TYR A 223 -6.15 6.76 7.79
CA TYR A 223 -5.92 7.63 6.64
C TYR A 223 -7.17 8.42 6.27
N ASP A 224 -6.99 9.43 5.41
CA ASP A 224 -8.11 10.19 4.88
C ASP A 224 -8.82 9.40 3.78
N TRP A 225 -9.73 8.52 4.20
CA TRP A 225 -10.55 7.68 3.31
C TRP A 225 -11.41 8.46 2.33
N ARG A 226 -11.56 9.78 2.51
CA ARG A 226 -12.28 10.64 1.57
C ARG A 226 -11.48 10.90 0.30
N GLN A 227 -10.16 10.90 0.42
CA GLN A 227 -9.26 11.16 -0.69
C GLN A 227 -9.08 9.94 -1.58
N GLN A 228 -8.76 10.20 -2.84
CA GLN A 228 -8.47 9.18 -3.84
C GLN A 228 -7.36 8.23 -3.35
N ILE A 229 -7.45 6.96 -3.75
CA ILE A 229 -6.51 5.92 -3.30
C ILE A 229 -5.04 6.28 -3.55
N PRO A 230 -4.62 6.75 -4.75
CA PRO A 230 -3.22 7.10 -5.01
C PRO A 230 -2.63 8.13 -4.04
N SER A 231 -3.43 9.09 -3.56
CA SER A 231 -2.97 10.09 -2.58
C SER A 231 -2.58 9.44 -1.25
N ASN A 232 -3.36 8.44 -0.81
CA ASN A 232 -3.12 7.73 0.44
C ASN A 232 -1.99 6.71 0.33
N SER A 233 -1.74 6.13 -0.85
CA SER A 233 -0.68 5.13 -1.05
C SER A 233 0.72 5.67 -0.82
N THR A 234 0.94 6.95 -1.14
CA THR A 234 2.20 7.63 -0.85
C THR A 234 2.41 7.73 0.67
N ALA A 235 1.39 8.12 1.43
CA ALA A 235 1.46 8.20 2.89
C ALA A 235 1.63 6.83 3.55
N LEU A 236 1.06 5.76 2.97
CA LEU A 236 1.29 4.38 3.40
C LEU A 236 2.76 3.97 3.22
N SER A 237 3.37 4.34 2.09
CA SER A 237 4.79 4.11 1.84
C SER A 237 5.66 4.77 2.91
N ASP A 238 5.42 6.05 3.19
CA ASP A 238 6.17 6.79 4.20
C ASP A 238 6.00 6.17 5.60
N LYS A 239 4.78 5.72 5.93
CA LYS A 239 4.52 5.02 7.19
C LYS A 239 5.30 3.71 7.30
N ILE A 240 5.33 2.89 6.26
CA ILE A 240 6.05 1.61 6.27
C ILE A 240 7.56 1.84 6.36
N ILE A 241 8.09 2.79 5.58
CA ILE A 241 9.52 3.13 5.60
C ILE A 241 9.94 3.63 6.99
N SER A 242 9.18 4.55 7.58
CA SER A 242 9.46 5.07 8.93
C SER A 242 9.27 4.05 10.06
N SER A 243 8.47 3.00 9.83
CA SER A 243 8.19 1.96 10.82
C SER A 243 9.07 0.72 10.66
N THR A 244 9.98 0.69 9.68
CA THR A 244 10.89 -0.45 9.43
C THR A 244 12.35 -0.04 9.43
N VAL A 245 13.26 -0.99 9.69
CA VAL A 245 14.73 -0.77 9.62
C VAL A 245 15.36 -1.64 8.53
N SER A 246 16.40 -1.15 7.84
CA SER A 246 17.17 -1.91 6.83
C SER A 246 16.28 -2.68 5.85
N ASP A 247 16.38 -4.02 5.81
CA ASP A 247 15.65 -4.94 4.95
C ASP A 247 14.45 -5.59 5.66
N GLU A 248 14.04 -5.05 6.80
CA GLU A 248 12.84 -5.52 7.52
C GLU A 248 11.62 -5.37 6.63
N LYS A 249 10.88 -6.47 6.50
CA LYS A 249 9.63 -6.55 5.76
C LYS A 249 8.43 -6.52 6.71
N VAL A 250 7.27 -6.19 6.17
CA VAL A 250 5.98 -6.21 6.88
C VAL A 250 4.98 -7.11 6.17
N ASN A 251 4.05 -7.68 6.93
CA ASN A 251 2.80 -8.18 6.39
C ASN A 251 1.79 -7.03 6.29
N ILE A 252 0.91 -7.06 5.30
CA ILE A 252 -0.14 -6.07 5.13
C ILE A 252 -1.49 -6.78 5.07
N VAL A 253 -2.43 -6.35 5.92
CA VAL A 253 -3.82 -6.79 5.89
C VAL A 253 -4.69 -5.56 5.62
N GLY A 254 -5.32 -5.53 4.46
CA GLY A 254 -6.19 -4.43 4.05
C GLY A 254 -7.64 -4.87 3.94
N HIS A 255 -8.52 -4.26 4.74
CA HIS A 255 -9.95 -4.55 4.71
C HIS A 255 -10.70 -3.59 3.79
N SER A 256 -11.61 -4.12 2.96
CA SER A 256 -12.49 -3.31 2.10
C SER A 256 -11.66 -2.36 1.22
N MET A 257 -11.96 -1.06 1.22
CA MET A 257 -11.16 -0.02 0.55
C MET A 257 -9.68 -0.01 1.00
N GLY A 258 -9.37 -0.41 2.23
CA GLY A 258 -7.99 -0.51 2.72
C GLY A 258 -7.14 -1.54 1.97
N GLY A 259 -7.76 -2.61 1.44
CA GLY A 259 -7.05 -3.57 0.58
C GLY A 259 -6.82 -3.06 -0.84
N LEU A 260 -7.68 -2.16 -1.35
CA LEU A 260 -7.40 -1.43 -2.59
C LEU A 260 -6.19 -0.50 -2.42
N LEU A 261 -6.11 0.20 -1.29
CA LEU A 261 -4.97 1.04 -0.92
C LEU A 261 -3.68 0.23 -0.75
N ALA A 262 -3.73 -0.90 -0.05
CA ALA A 262 -2.60 -1.82 0.06
C ALA A 262 -2.12 -2.30 -1.32
N SER A 263 -3.07 -2.63 -2.19
CA SER A 263 -2.80 -3.09 -3.56
C SER A 263 -2.15 -2.01 -4.42
N ASP A 264 -2.61 -0.76 -4.32
CA ASP A 264 -2.01 0.39 -5.00
C ASP A 264 -0.59 0.64 -4.52
N TYR A 265 -0.37 0.59 -3.20
CA TYR A 265 0.96 0.65 -2.61
C TYR A 265 1.86 -0.45 -3.18
N LEU A 266 1.40 -1.69 -3.21
CA LEU A 266 2.20 -2.80 -3.76
C LEU A 266 2.52 -2.61 -5.25
N ALA A 267 1.56 -2.11 -6.04
CA ALA A 267 1.75 -1.92 -7.48
C ALA A 267 2.68 -0.73 -7.81
N ASN A 268 2.57 0.38 -7.07
CA ASN A 268 3.14 1.67 -7.47
C ASN A 268 4.26 2.18 -6.57
N HIS A 269 4.34 1.72 -5.31
CA HIS A 269 5.25 2.27 -4.30
C HIS A 269 6.19 1.23 -3.71
N ASP A 270 5.70 0.01 -3.43
CA ASP A 270 6.55 -1.09 -2.98
C ASP A 270 7.12 -1.84 -4.17
N GLN A 271 8.33 -1.47 -4.56
CA GLN A 271 9.05 -2.14 -5.62
C GLN A 271 9.53 -3.56 -5.24
N GLY A 272 8.86 -4.24 -4.30
CA GLY A 272 9.11 -5.61 -3.82
C GLY A 272 10.07 -5.70 -2.64
N ILE A 273 10.32 -4.58 -1.94
CA ILE A 273 11.43 -4.47 -0.99
C ILE A 273 10.93 -4.63 0.45
N LYS A 274 9.76 -4.06 0.76
CA LYS A 274 9.28 -3.92 2.14
C LYS A 274 8.08 -4.80 2.48
N THR A 275 7.37 -5.33 1.51
CA THR A 275 6.27 -6.27 1.77
C THR A 275 6.77 -7.71 1.77
N ASN A 276 6.33 -8.48 2.77
CA ASN A 276 6.46 -9.92 2.83
C ASN A 276 5.21 -10.61 2.28
N SER A 277 4.05 -10.18 2.79
CA SER A 277 2.75 -10.68 2.35
C SER A 277 1.69 -9.56 2.33
N LEU A 278 0.70 -9.72 1.46
CA LEU A 278 -0.46 -8.84 1.38
C LEU A 278 -1.74 -9.69 1.32
N LEU A 279 -2.61 -9.52 2.31
CA LEU A 279 -3.96 -10.08 2.31
C LEU A 279 -4.98 -8.95 2.13
N THR A 280 -5.77 -9.03 1.06
CA THR A 280 -6.97 -8.21 0.93
C THR A 280 -8.17 -8.93 1.53
N VAL A 281 -9.01 -8.23 2.28
CA VAL A 281 -10.15 -8.82 3.00
C VAL A 281 -11.43 -8.10 2.58
N GLY A 282 -12.31 -8.77 1.83
CA GLY A 282 -13.55 -8.19 1.29
C GLY A 282 -13.30 -6.95 0.42
N SER A 283 -12.18 -6.87 -0.29
CA SER A 283 -11.78 -5.66 -1.01
C SER A 283 -12.40 -5.60 -2.41
N PRO A 284 -13.00 -4.48 -2.85
CA PRO A 284 -13.63 -4.37 -4.16
C PRO A 284 -12.62 -4.20 -5.31
N LEU A 285 -11.81 -5.22 -5.60
CA LEU A 285 -10.77 -5.23 -6.64
C LEU A 285 -11.33 -4.95 -8.06
N LYS A 286 -12.63 -5.19 -8.29
CA LYS A 286 -13.35 -4.80 -9.51
C LYS A 286 -14.49 -3.79 -9.26
N GLY A 287 -14.48 -3.14 -8.10
CA GLY A 287 -15.47 -2.15 -7.66
C GLY A 287 -16.71 -2.73 -6.96
N ALA A 288 -17.58 -1.85 -6.48
CA ALA A 288 -18.76 -2.17 -5.69
C ALA A 288 -19.99 -1.47 -6.29
N VAL A 289 -21.04 -2.22 -6.59
CA VAL A 289 -22.25 -1.72 -7.26
C VAL A 289 -22.91 -0.57 -6.47
N GLN A 290 -22.85 -0.65 -5.14
CA GLN A 290 -23.34 0.37 -4.20
C GLN A 290 -22.65 1.74 -4.30
N ALA A 291 -21.49 1.86 -4.96
CA ALA A 291 -20.80 3.14 -5.12
C ALA A 291 -21.55 4.08 -6.09
N TYR A 292 -22.30 3.50 -7.04
CA TYR A 292 -23.03 4.26 -8.05
C TYR A 292 -24.04 5.26 -7.49
N PRO A 293 -24.98 4.90 -6.59
CA PRO A 293 -25.95 5.86 -6.05
C PRO A 293 -25.30 7.06 -5.37
N ALA A 294 -24.23 6.83 -4.61
CA ALA A 294 -23.49 7.91 -3.96
C ALA A 294 -22.79 8.81 -4.99
N TRP A 295 -22.10 8.23 -5.97
CA TRP A 295 -21.35 8.99 -6.97
C TRP A 295 -22.23 9.74 -7.99
N ALA A 296 -23.27 9.06 -8.50
CA ALA A 296 -24.10 9.56 -9.58
C ALA A 296 -25.23 10.46 -9.10
N GLY A 297 -25.69 10.30 -7.86
CA GLY A 297 -26.83 11.04 -7.31
C GLY A 297 -26.64 11.65 -5.93
N GLY A 298 -25.58 11.30 -5.19
CA GLY A 298 -25.41 11.70 -3.80
C GLY A 298 -26.31 10.94 -2.82
N ASP A 299 -26.81 9.77 -3.23
CA ASP A 299 -27.68 8.93 -2.41
C ASP A 299 -26.85 7.87 -1.68
N ILE A 300 -26.86 7.90 -0.34
CA ILE A 300 -26.16 6.93 0.50
C ILE A 300 -27.15 5.82 0.89
N TRP A 301 -26.84 4.58 0.54
CA TRP A 301 -27.66 3.40 0.86
C TRP A 301 -27.17 2.70 2.13
N GLU A 302 -27.98 1.75 2.63
CA GLU A 302 -27.84 1.13 3.96
C GLU A 302 -26.85 -0.04 4.04
N ASP A 303 -26.29 -0.47 2.91
CA ASP A 303 -25.67 -1.79 2.78
C ASP A 303 -24.31 -1.91 3.53
N ASN A 304 -23.70 -0.79 3.95
CA ASN A 304 -22.54 -0.75 4.86
C ASN A 304 -22.70 0.36 5.93
N PHE A 305 -22.91 -0.04 7.18
CA PHE A 305 -23.22 0.88 8.27
C PHE A 305 -22.10 1.88 8.58
N ILE A 306 -20.83 1.44 8.60
CA ILE A 306 -19.68 2.30 8.92
C ILE A 306 -19.52 3.39 7.86
N SER A 307 -19.54 3.01 6.59
CA SER A 307 -19.46 3.94 5.47
C SER A 307 -20.66 4.88 5.41
N LYS A 308 -21.87 4.39 5.75
CA LYS A 308 -23.08 5.22 5.87
C LYS A 308 -22.91 6.30 6.94
N VAL A 309 -22.51 5.92 8.16
CA VAL A 309 -22.30 6.86 9.27
C VAL A 309 -21.31 7.93 8.85
N ALA A 310 -20.13 7.52 8.38
CA ALA A 310 -19.05 8.41 8.01
C ALA A 310 -19.47 9.39 6.91
N THR A 311 -20.00 8.88 5.80
CA THR A 311 -20.37 9.71 4.63
C THR A 311 -21.52 10.65 4.95
N THR A 312 -22.53 10.20 5.72
CA THR A 312 -23.67 11.03 6.11
C THR A 312 -23.23 12.20 7.00
N LEU A 313 -22.31 11.97 7.94
CA LEU A 313 -21.78 13.04 8.80
C LEU A 313 -21.10 14.12 7.96
N TYR A 314 -20.23 13.75 7.01
CA TYR A 314 -19.56 14.70 6.14
C TYR A 314 -20.53 15.43 5.22
N LEU A 315 -21.52 14.74 4.63
CA LEU A 315 -22.54 15.37 3.80
C LEU A 315 -23.37 16.39 4.59
N LYS A 316 -23.79 16.06 5.81
CA LYS A 316 -24.58 16.96 6.66
C LYS A 316 -23.81 18.19 7.11
N HIS A 317 -22.52 18.02 7.45
CA HIS A 317 -21.68 19.08 7.97
C HIS A 317 -21.09 19.97 6.85
N CYS A 318 -20.47 19.35 5.84
CA CYS A 318 -19.72 20.04 4.81
C CYS A 318 -20.54 20.38 3.55
N GLY A 319 -21.64 19.65 3.30
CA GLY A 319 -22.46 19.77 2.10
C GLY A 319 -23.56 20.83 2.15
N LEU A 320 -23.61 21.71 3.16
CA LEU A 320 -24.74 22.62 3.39
C LEU A 320 -25.08 23.57 2.23
N LEU A 321 -24.10 23.86 1.35
CA LEU A 321 -24.24 24.81 0.23
C LEU A 321 -24.25 24.14 -1.14
N SER A 322 -24.20 22.81 -1.20
CA SER A 322 -24.13 22.05 -2.45
C SER A 322 -25.18 20.94 -2.49
N SER A 323 -25.47 20.41 -3.67
CA SER A 323 -26.22 19.16 -3.76
C SER A 323 -25.41 18.00 -3.16
N ASN A 324 -26.07 16.95 -2.66
CA ASN A 324 -25.35 15.79 -2.11
C ASN A 324 -24.33 15.22 -3.09
N ARG A 325 -24.65 15.19 -4.39
CA ARG A 325 -23.73 14.71 -5.44
C ARG A 325 -22.47 15.58 -5.53
N GLU A 326 -22.64 16.90 -5.58
CA GLU A 326 -21.51 17.83 -5.58
C GLU A 326 -20.70 17.72 -4.29
N ALA A 327 -21.36 17.56 -3.14
CA ALA A 327 -20.70 17.33 -1.86
C ALA A 327 -19.90 16.02 -1.86
N ILE A 328 -20.40 14.93 -2.44
CA ILE A 328 -19.61 13.69 -2.63
C ILE A 328 -18.38 13.98 -3.49
N HIS A 329 -18.55 14.63 -4.65
CA HIS A 329 -17.43 14.90 -5.56
C HIS A 329 -16.36 15.80 -4.91
N GLN A 330 -16.79 16.75 -4.09
CA GLN A 330 -15.91 17.72 -3.44
C GLN A 330 -15.24 17.14 -2.18
N PHE A 331 -15.99 16.47 -1.31
CA PHE A 331 -15.53 16.11 0.03
C PHE A 331 -15.26 14.62 0.21
N VAL A 332 -15.73 13.74 -0.67
CA VAL A 332 -15.48 12.29 -0.64
C VAL A 332 -15.22 11.75 -2.05
N PRO A 333 -14.26 12.31 -2.80
CA PRO A 333 -14.00 11.89 -4.18
C PRO A 333 -13.65 10.40 -4.29
N SER A 334 -13.11 9.78 -3.23
CA SER A 334 -12.71 8.36 -3.20
C SER A 334 -13.80 7.37 -3.60
N ILE A 335 -15.08 7.73 -3.46
CA ILE A 335 -16.21 6.89 -3.91
C ILE A 335 -16.08 6.55 -5.40
N GLN A 336 -15.45 7.41 -6.22
CA GLN A 336 -15.17 7.10 -7.62
C GLN A 336 -14.26 5.87 -7.81
N ASN A 337 -13.30 5.66 -6.90
CA ASN A 337 -12.40 4.50 -6.94
C ASN A 337 -13.11 3.18 -6.62
N LEU A 338 -14.35 3.25 -6.10
CA LEU A 338 -15.17 2.10 -5.77
C LEU A 338 -16.19 1.77 -6.88
N LEU A 339 -16.27 2.55 -7.96
CA LEU A 339 -17.20 2.24 -9.05
C LEU A 339 -16.83 0.90 -9.73
N PRO A 340 -17.80 0.07 -10.16
CA PRO A 340 -17.53 -1.18 -10.85
C PRO A 340 -16.77 -1.00 -12.17
N THR A 341 -15.91 -1.98 -12.49
CA THR A 341 -15.26 -2.13 -13.80
C THR A 341 -15.92 -3.17 -14.70
N PHE A 342 -16.97 -3.83 -14.21
CA PHE A 342 -17.86 -4.75 -14.93
C PHE A 342 -19.22 -4.10 -15.16
N ASP A 343 -20.06 -4.68 -16.02
CA ASP A 343 -21.39 -4.14 -16.34
C ASP A 343 -22.39 -4.37 -15.20
N TYR A 344 -23.03 -3.30 -14.70
CA TYR A 344 -23.88 -3.38 -13.47
C TYR A 344 -25.17 -2.55 -13.54
N LEU A 345 -25.36 -1.73 -14.58
CA LEU A 345 -26.57 -0.93 -14.76
C LEU A 345 -27.45 -1.57 -15.82
N ARG A 346 -28.67 -1.98 -15.46
CA ARG A 346 -29.64 -2.55 -16.40
C ARG A 346 -30.73 -1.53 -16.71
N ASP A 347 -31.06 -1.34 -17.98
CA ASP A 347 -32.18 -0.48 -18.36
C ASP A 347 -33.50 -1.17 -17.96
N SER A 348 -34.34 -0.48 -17.17
CA SER A 348 -35.56 -1.08 -16.64
C SER A 348 -36.66 -1.32 -17.68
N LYS A 349 -36.57 -0.70 -18.86
CA LYS A 349 -37.54 -0.89 -19.95
C LYS A 349 -37.13 -1.99 -20.92
N THR A 350 -35.86 -2.01 -21.31
CA THR A 350 -35.37 -2.97 -22.32
C THR A 350 -34.80 -4.24 -21.70
N GLY A 351 -34.45 -4.21 -20.41
CA GLY A 351 -33.74 -5.29 -19.73
C GLY A 351 -32.28 -5.44 -20.16
N VAL A 352 -31.77 -4.54 -21.02
CA VAL A 352 -30.40 -4.59 -21.53
C VAL A 352 -29.43 -4.07 -20.47
N LEU A 353 -28.38 -4.84 -20.20
CA LEU A 353 -27.27 -4.44 -19.36
C LEU A 353 -26.39 -3.44 -20.12
N LYS A 354 -26.05 -2.31 -19.48
CA LYS A 354 -25.25 -1.25 -20.08
C LYS A 354 -23.77 -1.58 -19.93
N SER A 355 -23.05 -1.45 -21.04
CA SER A 355 -21.61 -1.61 -21.07
C SER A 355 -20.91 -0.53 -20.23
N THR A 356 -20.08 -0.89 -19.27
CA THR A 356 -19.38 0.02 -18.36
C THR A 356 -18.53 1.08 -19.09
N PRO A 357 -17.80 0.76 -20.17
CA PRO A 357 -17.13 1.76 -21.00
C PRO A 357 -18.05 2.83 -21.61
N SER A 358 -19.36 2.59 -21.72
CA SER A 358 -20.34 3.56 -22.24
C SER A 358 -20.89 4.51 -21.16
N LEU A 359 -20.62 4.24 -19.88
CA LEU A 359 -21.10 5.05 -18.76
C LEU A 359 -20.25 6.32 -18.59
N LEU A 360 -20.84 7.38 -18.08
CA LEU A 360 -20.14 8.61 -17.67
C LEU A 360 -19.54 8.46 -16.26
N SER A 361 -20.22 7.73 -15.39
CA SER A 361 -19.77 7.34 -14.05
C SER A 361 -18.86 6.13 -14.13
N GLN A 362 -17.57 6.39 -14.38
CA GLN A 362 -16.55 5.34 -14.47
C GLN A 362 -15.57 5.41 -13.31
N ASN A 363 -15.09 4.23 -12.94
CA ASN A 363 -13.85 4.11 -12.20
C ASN A 363 -12.70 4.58 -13.10
N ARG A 364 -11.91 5.56 -12.64
CA ARG A 364 -10.78 6.10 -13.41
C ARG A 364 -9.43 5.60 -12.92
N TRP A 365 -9.43 4.72 -11.93
CA TRP A 365 -8.23 4.23 -11.27
C TRP A 365 -8.08 2.71 -11.38
N LEU A 366 -9.17 1.94 -11.25
CA LEU A 366 -9.18 0.51 -11.58
C LEU A 366 -9.26 0.28 -13.11
N PRO A 367 -8.78 -0.87 -13.62
CA PRO A 367 -8.11 -1.94 -12.88
C PRO A 367 -6.65 -1.60 -12.55
N LEU A 368 -6.14 -2.22 -11.47
CA LEU A 368 -4.70 -2.19 -11.17
C LEU A 368 -3.97 -3.17 -12.08
N ASN A 369 -2.96 -2.68 -12.80
CA ASN A 369 -2.08 -3.54 -13.57
C ASN A 369 -1.00 -4.12 -12.64
N PHE A 370 -1.26 -5.30 -12.08
CA PHE A 370 -0.21 -6.07 -11.39
C PHE A 370 0.67 -6.73 -12.46
N VAL A 371 1.70 -6.04 -12.92
CA VAL A 371 2.66 -6.60 -13.88
C VAL A 371 3.61 -7.55 -13.15
N ASP A 372 3.64 -8.80 -13.59
CA ASP A 372 4.59 -9.87 -13.28
C ASP A 372 4.90 -10.15 -11.79
N ASN A 373 4.25 -11.20 -11.28
CA ASN A 373 4.65 -12.03 -10.13
C ASN A 373 4.87 -11.33 -8.78
N PHE A 374 4.15 -10.25 -8.45
CA PHE A 374 4.20 -9.56 -7.14
C PHE A 374 5.61 -9.39 -6.54
N ARG A 375 6.65 -9.46 -7.38
CA ARG A 375 8.07 -9.58 -7.05
C ARG A 375 8.39 -10.49 -5.85
N GLY A 376 7.69 -11.63 -5.73
CA GLY A 376 7.88 -12.59 -4.64
C GLY A 376 7.14 -12.26 -3.33
N VAL A 377 6.19 -11.32 -3.35
CA VAL A 377 5.25 -11.10 -2.24
C VAL A 377 4.17 -12.17 -2.25
N LYS A 378 3.88 -12.76 -1.09
CA LYS A 378 2.74 -13.66 -0.89
C LYS A 378 1.46 -12.82 -0.92
N PHE A 379 0.76 -12.79 -2.04
CA PHE A 379 -0.53 -12.10 -2.19
C PHE A 379 -1.68 -13.08 -1.96
N GLY A 380 -2.74 -12.65 -1.27
CA GLY A 380 -3.96 -13.44 -1.09
C GLY A 380 -5.22 -12.58 -0.95
N THR A 381 -6.36 -13.23 -1.12
CA THR A 381 -7.68 -12.63 -0.87
C THR A 381 -8.49 -13.46 0.11
N LEU A 382 -9.16 -12.79 1.05
CA LEU A 382 -10.18 -13.37 1.90
C LEU A 382 -11.53 -12.75 1.51
N THR A 383 -12.37 -13.56 0.87
CA THR A 383 -13.64 -13.14 0.28
C THR A 383 -14.82 -13.68 1.09
N GLY A 384 -15.84 -12.85 1.34
CA GLY A 384 -17.09 -13.30 1.94
C GLY A 384 -18.08 -13.83 0.90
N ASN A 385 -18.94 -14.74 1.34
CA ASN A 385 -19.99 -15.34 0.52
C ASN A 385 -21.28 -15.60 1.31
N GLY A 386 -22.37 -15.90 0.59
CA GLY A 386 -23.63 -16.34 1.19
C GLY A 386 -24.44 -15.22 1.83
N GLN A 387 -24.19 -13.98 1.41
CA GLN A 387 -24.97 -12.80 1.81
C GLN A 387 -25.58 -12.13 0.58
N ASP A 388 -26.83 -11.66 0.71
CA ASP A 388 -27.52 -10.89 -0.32
C ASP A 388 -26.75 -9.61 -0.64
N THR A 389 -26.11 -9.59 -1.80
CA THR A 389 -25.18 -8.55 -2.24
C THR A 389 -25.69 -7.92 -3.52
N LEU A 390 -25.72 -6.59 -3.58
CA LEU A 390 -26.20 -5.86 -4.74
C LEU A 390 -25.34 -6.17 -5.97
N SER A 391 -25.93 -6.84 -6.97
CA SER A 391 -25.24 -7.21 -8.21
C SER A 391 -25.54 -6.26 -9.35
N GLU A 392 -26.76 -5.75 -9.41
CA GLU A 392 -27.15 -4.81 -10.47
C GLU A 392 -28.16 -3.77 -9.98
N ILE A 393 -28.16 -2.62 -10.66
CA ILE A 393 -29.14 -1.56 -10.45
C ILE A 393 -30.00 -1.43 -11.70
N LEU A 394 -31.31 -1.61 -11.53
CA LEU A 394 -32.28 -1.26 -12.57
C LEU A 394 -32.34 0.26 -12.66
N THR A 395 -32.25 0.80 -13.87
CA THR A 395 -32.22 2.24 -14.10
C THR A 395 -33.27 2.68 -15.11
N LYS A 396 -33.97 3.77 -14.80
CA LYS A 396 -34.87 4.44 -15.74
C LYS A 396 -34.08 5.25 -16.77
N GLY A 397 -34.63 5.29 -17.99
CA GLY A 397 -34.13 6.15 -19.06
C GLY A 397 -34.09 7.63 -18.67
N LYS A 398 -33.11 8.34 -19.23
CA LYS A 398 -32.76 9.72 -18.89
C LYS A 398 -33.93 10.69 -19.08
N THR A 399 -34.31 11.47 -18.07
CA THR A 399 -35.13 12.67 -18.30
C THR A 399 -34.23 13.88 -18.61
N LYS A 400 -34.76 14.89 -19.31
CA LYS A 400 -34.01 16.14 -19.56
C LYS A 400 -33.54 16.85 -18.28
N LYS A 401 -34.23 16.61 -17.15
CA LYS A 401 -33.89 17.16 -15.84
C LYS A 401 -32.77 16.38 -15.16
N ASP A 402 -32.73 15.06 -15.33
CA ASP A 402 -31.66 14.20 -14.78
C ASP A 402 -30.33 14.49 -15.50
N LEU A 403 -30.36 14.72 -16.81
CA LEU A 403 -29.19 15.10 -17.62
C LEU A 403 -28.47 16.37 -17.15
N LEU A 404 -29.14 17.24 -16.38
CA LEU A 404 -28.61 18.53 -15.94
C LEU A 404 -28.15 18.54 -14.47
N ALA A 405 -28.31 17.44 -13.71
CA ALA A 405 -27.96 17.42 -12.29
C ALA A 405 -27.41 16.08 -11.78
N ASN A 406 -28.22 15.01 -11.78
CA ASN A 406 -27.91 13.72 -11.15
C ASN A 406 -28.28 12.57 -12.10
N TRP A 407 -27.68 11.39 -11.91
CA TRP A 407 -28.06 10.16 -12.63
C TRP A 407 -27.80 10.23 -14.13
N SER A 408 -26.63 10.74 -14.51
CA SER A 408 -26.18 10.86 -15.91
C SER A 408 -26.27 9.53 -16.70
N ASP A 409 -26.15 8.41 -15.99
CA ASP A 409 -26.20 7.05 -16.52
C ASP A 409 -27.51 6.32 -16.26
N GLY A 410 -28.47 6.95 -15.57
CA GLY A 410 -29.80 6.44 -15.30
C GLY A 410 -30.16 6.42 -13.82
N LYS A 411 -31.36 6.89 -13.48
CA LYS A 411 -31.80 6.94 -12.09
C LYS A 411 -32.20 5.54 -11.60
N PRO A 412 -31.76 5.09 -10.41
CA PRO A 412 -32.18 3.83 -9.82
C PRO A 412 -33.71 3.70 -9.77
N ASP A 413 -34.19 2.53 -10.17
CA ASP A 413 -35.60 2.12 -10.25
C ASP A 413 -35.85 0.73 -9.63
N GLY A 414 -34.78 0.06 -9.21
CA GLY A 414 -34.83 -1.25 -8.58
C GLY A 414 -33.42 -1.77 -8.32
N LYS A 415 -33.34 -2.79 -7.48
CA LYS A 415 -32.09 -3.46 -7.09
C LYS A 415 -32.21 -4.94 -7.44
N ILE A 416 -31.13 -5.53 -7.94
CA ILE A 416 -31.00 -6.97 -8.12
C ILE A 416 -29.87 -7.43 -7.22
N TYR A 417 -30.13 -8.49 -6.46
CA TYR A 417 -29.19 -9.05 -5.51
C TYR A 417 -28.72 -10.44 -5.99
N SER A 418 -27.48 -10.77 -5.62
CA SER A 418 -26.90 -12.09 -5.72
C SER A 418 -26.54 -12.56 -4.31
N ASN A 419 -26.67 -13.85 -4.03
CA ASN A 419 -26.17 -14.43 -2.77
C ASN A 419 -24.64 -14.69 -2.82
N GLU A 420 -24.00 -14.39 -3.95
CA GLU A 420 -22.56 -14.54 -4.16
C GLU A 420 -21.80 -13.27 -3.76
N GLY A 421 -21.67 -13.04 -2.45
CA GLY A 421 -20.94 -11.91 -1.88
C GLY A 421 -21.07 -11.80 -0.37
N ASP A 422 -20.52 -10.73 0.19
CA ASP A 422 -20.43 -10.48 1.64
C ASP A 422 -21.49 -9.48 2.17
N GLY A 423 -22.48 -9.13 1.34
CA GLY A 423 -23.53 -8.15 1.62
C GLY A 423 -23.17 -6.74 1.14
N THR A 424 -21.90 -6.51 0.79
CA THR A 424 -21.37 -5.22 0.33
C THR A 424 -20.66 -5.38 -1.02
N ILE A 425 -19.77 -6.38 -1.13
CA ILE A 425 -18.90 -6.66 -2.27
C ILE A 425 -19.23 -8.03 -2.85
N LEU A 426 -19.43 -8.09 -4.17
CA LEU A 426 -19.64 -9.34 -4.88
C LEU A 426 -18.39 -10.22 -4.80
N LEU A 427 -18.59 -11.53 -4.67
CA LEU A 427 -17.51 -12.50 -4.60
C LEU A 427 -16.53 -12.39 -5.78
N GLU A 428 -17.04 -12.21 -7.00
CA GLU A 428 -16.21 -12.06 -8.20
C GLU A 428 -15.42 -10.75 -8.27
N SER A 429 -15.85 -9.74 -7.51
CA SER A 429 -15.18 -8.45 -7.39
C SER A 429 -14.12 -8.45 -6.29
N SER A 430 -14.24 -9.33 -5.29
CA SER A 430 -13.27 -9.45 -4.20
C SER A 430 -12.12 -10.43 -4.47
N LYS A 431 -12.25 -11.28 -5.50
CA LYS A 431 -11.22 -12.25 -5.87
C LYS A 431 -10.21 -11.67 -6.83
N PHE A 432 -8.99 -12.19 -6.72
CA PHE A 432 -7.90 -11.97 -7.66
C PHE A 432 -7.58 -13.29 -8.36
N ASP A 433 -7.05 -13.28 -9.58
CA ASP A 433 -6.81 -14.50 -10.37
C ASP A 433 -5.51 -15.24 -9.96
N ASP A 434 -5.26 -15.40 -8.65
CA ASP A 434 -4.07 -16.02 -8.05
C ASP A 434 -4.44 -17.19 -7.09
N GLU A 435 -3.45 -17.96 -6.64
CA GLU A 435 -3.66 -19.24 -5.95
C GLU A 435 -4.14 -19.12 -4.50
N HIS A 436 -3.87 -18.01 -3.80
CA HIS A 436 -4.19 -17.82 -2.38
C HIS A 436 -5.54 -17.13 -2.14
N ASN A 437 -6.62 -17.67 -2.73
CA ASN A 437 -7.97 -17.18 -2.55
C ASN A 437 -8.75 -18.02 -1.54
N THR A 438 -9.09 -17.43 -0.39
CA THR A 438 -9.97 -18.03 0.60
C THR A 438 -11.38 -17.44 0.49
N THR A 439 -12.41 -18.28 0.59
CA THR A 439 -13.81 -17.84 0.62
C THR A 439 -14.51 -18.42 1.85
N ILE A 440 -15.19 -17.58 2.63
CA ILE A 440 -15.94 -17.99 3.83
C ILE A 440 -17.33 -17.38 3.84
N ALA A 441 -18.28 -18.04 4.51
CA ALA A 441 -19.66 -17.56 4.62
C ALA A 441 -19.77 -16.52 5.75
N GLN A 442 -19.45 -15.26 5.45
CA GLN A 442 -19.45 -14.16 6.42
C GLN A 442 -19.92 -12.84 5.78
N THR A 443 -20.45 -11.94 6.61
CA THR A 443 -20.74 -10.56 6.21
C THR A 443 -19.45 -9.76 6.02
N HIS A 444 -19.55 -8.61 5.37
CA HIS A 444 -18.42 -7.73 5.07
C HIS A 444 -17.58 -7.42 6.32
N SER A 445 -18.19 -6.95 7.42
CA SER A 445 -17.44 -6.74 8.67
C SER A 445 -17.16 -8.05 9.42
N GLY A 446 -18.00 -9.08 9.23
CA GLY A 446 -17.75 -10.42 9.75
C GLY A 446 -16.41 -11.01 9.29
N LEU A 447 -15.90 -10.63 8.12
CA LEU A 447 -14.57 -11.05 7.63
C LEU A 447 -13.41 -10.64 8.55
N ILE A 448 -13.56 -9.56 9.33
CA ILE A 448 -12.51 -9.07 10.25
C ILE A 448 -12.92 -9.14 11.73
N ASN A 449 -14.16 -9.45 12.05
CA ASN A 449 -14.66 -9.45 13.44
C ASN A 449 -15.20 -10.82 13.88
N SER A 450 -15.51 -11.72 12.96
CA SER A 450 -15.88 -13.09 13.34
C SER A 450 -14.66 -13.93 13.68
N ALA A 451 -14.85 -14.94 14.53
CA ALA A 451 -13.82 -15.95 14.81
C ALA A 451 -13.33 -16.63 13.52
N ASP A 452 -14.22 -16.95 12.58
CA ASP A 452 -13.87 -17.56 11.29
C ASP A 452 -13.01 -16.63 10.44
N GLY A 453 -13.42 -15.37 10.29
CA GLY A 453 -12.67 -14.37 9.52
C GLY A 453 -11.29 -14.10 10.09
N MET A 454 -11.20 -13.87 11.40
CA MET A 454 -9.92 -13.69 12.09
C MET A 454 -9.04 -14.93 12.02
N SER A 455 -9.63 -16.14 12.07
CA SER A 455 -8.89 -17.40 11.89
C SER A 455 -8.25 -17.49 10.51
N GLU A 456 -8.95 -17.14 9.44
CA GLU A 456 -8.39 -17.17 8.08
C GLU A 456 -7.28 -16.13 7.90
N ILE A 457 -7.41 -14.95 8.51
CA ILE A 457 -6.34 -13.93 8.53
C ILE A 457 -5.08 -14.49 9.22
N LEU A 458 -5.22 -15.09 10.41
CA LEU A 458 -4.08 -15.66 11.14
C LEU A 458 -3.45 -16.86 10.41
N LYS A 459 -4.25 -17.72 9.76
CA LYS A 459 -3.76 -18.82 8.92
C LYS A 459 -2.92 -18.30 7.75
N PHE A 460 -3.38 -17.25 7.08
CA PHE A 460 -2.62 -16.62 6.00
C PHE A 460 -1.28 -16.08 6.48
N LEU A 461 -1.26 -15.50 7.69
CA LEU A 461 -0.07 -15.02 8.38
C LEU A 461 0.75 -16.15 9.05
N GLU A 462 0.40 -17.42 8.84
CA GLU A 462 1.11 -18.59 9.38
C GLU A 462 1.23 -18.57 10.91
N THR A 463 0.21 -18.02 11.57
CA THR A 463 0.15 -17.83 13.02
C THR A 463 -0.70 -18.91 13.68
N PRO A 464 -0.28 -19.47 14.84
CA PRO A 464 -1.14 -20.36 15.62
C PRO A 464 -2.49 -19.71 15.98
N LEU A 465 -3.56 -20.50 15.94
CA LEU A 465 -4.90 -19.99 16.22
C LEU A 465 -5.16 -19.92 17.72
N PRO A 466 -5.57 -18.75 18.27
CA PRO A 466 -6.03 -18.65 19.64
C PRO A 466 -7.42 -19.29 19.79
N ASP A 467 -7.83 -19.52 21.04
CA ASP A 467 -9.22 -19.83 21.36
C ASP A 467 -10.05 -18.54 21.33
N PHE A 468 -10.85 -18.36 20.29
CA PHE A 468 -11.68 -17.17 20.09
C PHE A 468 -12.89 -17.09 21.01
N GLY A 469 -13.19 -18.16 21.77
CA GLY A 469 -14.43 -18.26 22.53
C GLY A 469 -15.69 -18.26 21.64
N SER A 470 -16.86 -18.15 22.27
CA SER A 470 -18.16 -18.08 21.58
C SER A 470 -18.68 -16.65 21.57
N SER A 471 -18.15 -15.81 20.69
CA SER A 471 -18.74 -14.50 20.40
C SER A 471 -19.36 -14.51 19.00
N ALA A 472 -20.65 -14.22 18.94
CA ALA A 472 -21.31 -13.93 17.67
C ALA A 472 -20.91 -12.51 17.26
N SER A 473 -20.26 -12.37 16.10
CA SER A 473 -20.05 -11.07 15.48
C SER A 473 -21.36 -10.64 14.81
N ALA A 474 -21.79 -9.41 15.06
CA ALA A 474 -22.97 -8.83 14.43
C ALA A 474 -22.65 -7.41 13.97
N ASP A 475 -23.06 -7.10 12.75
CA ASP A 475 -22.87 -5.77 12.18
C ASP A 475 -23.72 -4.74 12.95
N PRO A 476 -23.14 -3.58 13.32
CA PRO A 476 -23.90 -2.51 13.96
C PRO A 476 -25.01 -2.02 13.01
N GLN A 477 -26.23 -1.88 13.54
CA GLN A 477 -27.41 -1.46 12.77
C GLN A 477 -27.86 -0.05 13.14
N SER A 478 -27.31 0.52 14.22
CA SER A 478 -27.64 1.84 14.72
C SER A 478 -26.48 2.44 15.49
N ALA A 479 -26.48 3.77 15.63
CA ALA A 479 -25.46 4.47 16.39
C ALA A 479 -25.97 5.79 16.96
N LEU A 480 -25.49 6.13 18.15
CA LEU A 480 -25.55 7.48 18.70
C LEU A 480 -24.14 8.06 18.65
N VAL A 481 -23.95 9.09 17.82
CA VAL A 481 -22.65 9.73 17.60
C VAL A 481 -22.68 11.14 18.18
N VAL A 482 -21.70 11.46 19.01
CA VAL A 482 -21.50 12.78 19.61
C VAL A 482 -20.12 13.28 19.21
N ILE A 483 -20.06 14.44 18.58
CA ILE A 483 -18.81 15.08 18.17
C ILE A 483 -18.71 16.45 18.85
N SER A 484 -17.56 16.81 19.40
CA SER A 484 -17.31 18.14 19.94
C SER A 484 -15.90 18.61 19.62
N TYR A 485 -15.76 19.76 18.96
CA TYR A 485 -14.46 20.27 18.52
C TYR A 485 -14.38 21.82 18.54
N PRO A 486 -13.27 22.43 18.97
CA PRO A 486 -12.18 21.82 19.72
C PRO A 486 -12.60 21.68 21.20
N SER A 487 -12.71 20.45 21.68
CA SER A 487 -13.18 20.11 23.03
C SER A 487 -12.62 18.74 23.43
N ASN A 488 -12.61 18.44 24.73
CA ASN A 488 -12.68 17.04 25.17
C ASN A 488 -14.14 16.69 25.48
N LEU A 489 -14.51 15.43 25.35
CA LEU A 489 -15.86 14.91 25.45
C LEU A 489 -15.84 13.60 26.25
N LEU A 490 -16.68 13.53 27.27
CA LEU A 490 -17.01 12.28 27.94
C LEU A 490 -18.51 12.06 27.84
N VAL A 491 -18.90 10.82 27.54
CA VAL A 491 -20.30 10.41 27.50
C VAL A 491 -20.47 9.20 28.40
N THR A 492 -21.36 9.30 29.38
CA THR A 492 -21.76 8.21 30.26
C THR A 492 -23.12 7.70 29.82
N ASP A 493 -23.22 6.40 29.53
CA ASP A 493 -24.49 5.76 29.19
C ASP A 493 -25.39 5.57 30.43
N GLN A 494 -26.60 5.08 30.20
CA GLN A 494 -27.59 4.76 31.23
C GLN A 494 -27.13 3.68 32.23
N ASP A 495 -26.18 2.83 31.85
CA ASP A 495 -25.63 1.75 32.68
C ASP A 495 -24.43 2.23 33.51
N GLY A 496 -24.00 3.48 33.33
CA GLY A 496 -22.86 4.09 34.04
C GLY A 496 -21.51 3.92 33.33
N ASN A 497 -21.48 3.29 32.14
CA ASN A 497 -20.26 3.14 31.38
C ASN A 497 -19.89 4.47 30.74
N THR A 498 -18.66 4.92 30.95
CA THR A 498 -18.19 6.21 30.44
C THR A 498 -17.17 5.99 29.32
N LYS A 499 -17.47 6.50 28.13
CA LYS A 499 -16.52 6.63 27.03
C LYS A 499 -15.94 8.04 27.02
N LYS A 500 -14.63 8.14 26.82
CA LYS A 500 -13.90 9.40 26.58
C LYS A 500 -13.52 9.47 25.11
N ASP A 501 -13.58 10.67 24.54
CA ASP A 501 -13.12 10.90 23.18
C ASP A 501 -11.62 10.65 23.03
N LYS A 502 -11.22 10.14 21.86
CA LYS A 502 -9.81 10.14 21.41
C LYS A 502 -9.47 11.45 20.71
N ASP A 503 -10.33 11.86 19.78
CA ASP A 503 -10.19 13.10 19.02
C ASP A 503 -11.58 13.71 18.78
N GLY A 504 -12.23 14.23 19.82
CA GLY A 504 -13.48 14.97 19.70
C GLY A 504 -14.71 14.14 19.30
N MET A 505 -14.64 12.81 19.23
CA MET A 505 -15.78 11.93 18.93
C MET A 505 -15.97 10.86 20.00
N VAL A 506 -17.23 10.62 20.37
CA VAL A 506 -17.68 9.42 21.08
C VAL A 506 -18.89 8.84 20.36
N ALA A 507 -18.90 7.53 20.14
CA ALA A 507 -20.05 6.83 19.60
C ALA A 507 -20.40 5.56 20.40
N PHE A 508 -21.69 5.26 20.39
CA PHE A 508 -22.25 3.99 20.87
C PHE A 508 -22.93 3.33 19.68
N THR A 509 -22.47 2.16 19.27
CA THR A 509 -23.21 1.32 18.32
C THR A 509 -24.31 0.56 19.06
N ASN A 510 -25.42 0.30 18.37
CA ASN A 510 -26.61 -0.33 18.95
C ASN A 510 -26.99 0.24 20.35
N PRO A 511 -27.07 1.58 20.49
CA PRO A 511 -27.29 2.23 21.78
C PRO A 511 -28.62 1.80 22.39
N LYS A 512 -28.63 1.57 23.71
CA LYS A 512 -29.87 1.32 24.45
C LYS A 512 -30.66 2.62 24.56
N GLN A 513 -31.98 2.51 24.55
CA GLN A 513 -32.85 3.64 24.90
C GLN A 513 -32.52 4.13 26.31
N GLY A 514 -32.39 5.45 26.48
CA GLY A 514 -32.04 6.00 27.78
C GLY A 514 -31.46 7.40 27.74
N SER A 515 -30.95 7.82 28.91
CA SER A 515 -30.31 9.12 29.09
C SER A 515 -28.80 8.97 29.10
N TYR A 516 -28.13 9.69 28.20
CA TYR A 516 -26.67 9.75 28.10
C TYR A 516 -26.18 11.07 28.68
N LYS A 517 -25.31 11.02 29.68
CA LYS A 517 -24.76 12.22 30.34
C LYS A 517 -23.50 12.67 29.62
N LEU A 518 -23.48 13.92 29.19
CA LEU A 518 -22.37 14.52 28.46
C LEU A 518 -21.61 15.45 29.38
N LYS A 519 -20.29 15.29 29.41
CA LYS A 519 -19.35 16.26 30.00
C LYS A 519 -18.45 16.77 28.90
N LEU A 520 -18.59 18.05 28.59
CA LEU A 520 -17.83 18.75 27.56
C LEU A 520 -16.83 19.69 28.24
N LEU A 521 -15.61 19.69 27.75
CA LEU A 521 -14.53 20.56 28.19
C LEU A 521 -14.01 21.34 26.97
N PRO A 522 -14.65 22.47 26.63
CA PRO A 522 -14.27 23.29 25.48
C PRO A 522 -12.82 23.76 25.58
N LYS A 523 -12.09 23.72 24.46
CA LYS A 523 -10.71 24.24 24.34
C LYS A 523 -10.68 25.63 23.69
N SER A 524 -11.82 26.13 23.22
CA SER A 524 -12.00 27.43 22.59
C SER A 524 -13.26 28.12 23.10
N ASN A 525 -13.36 29.45 22.87
CA ASN A 525 -14.57 30.21 23.20
C ASN A 525 -15.79 29.83 22.34
N ASN A 526 -15.57 29.23 21.17
CA ASN A 526 -16.60 28.72 20.29
C ASN A 526 -16.22 27.29 19.91
N SER A 527 -17.01 26.32 20.37
CA SER A 527 -16.84 24.91 20.01
C SER A 527 -18.10 24.40 19.32
N LEU A 528 -17.90 23.59 18.30
CA LEU A 528 -18.94 22.82 17.65
C LEU A 528 -19.34 21.65 18.54
N LEU A 529 -20.63 21.38 18.68
CA LEU A 529 -21.17 20.12 19.19
C LEU A 529 -22.14 19.57 18.15
N ILE A 530 -22.00 18.31 17.80
CA ILE A 530 -22.91 17.59 16.92
C ILE A 530 -23.45 16.38 17.67
N VAL A 531 -24.75 16.15 17.51
CA VAL A 531 -25.42 14.92 17.95
C VAL A 531 -26.10 14.33 16.72
N ALA A 532 -25.72 13.10 16.37
CA ALA A 532 -26.30 12.36 15.26
C ALA A 532 -26.83 11.01 15.76
N GLN A 533 -28.04 10.65 15.31
CA GLN A 533 -28.69 9.38 15.61
C GLN A 533 -28.90 8.64 14.29
N PHE A 534 -28.34 7.45 14.20
CA PHE A 534 -28.55 6.51 13.10
C PHE A 534 -29.42 5.39 13.64
N LEU A 535 -30.62 5.23 13.09
CA LEU A 535 -31.64 4.34 13.63
C LEU A 535 -31.73 3.03 12.81
N PRO A 536 -32.20 1.91 13.41
CA PRO A 536 -32.28 0.62 12.71
C PRO A 536 -33.19 0.61 11.48
N ASN A 537 -34.14 1.55 11.37
CA ASN A 537 -35.03 1.71 10.22
C ASN A 537 -34.39 2.51 9.08
N GLY A 538 -33.10 2.89 9.19
CA GLY A 538 -32.37 3.71 8.23
C GLY A 538 -32.49 5.22 8.45
N GLU A 539 -33.41 5.69 9.29
CA GLU A 539 -33.59 7.13 9.56
C GLU A 539 -32.38 7.73 10.28
N VAL A 540 -32.04 8.97 9.90
CA VAL A 540 -30.93 9.73 10.51
C VAL A 540 -31.45 11.06 11.05
N LYS A 541 -31.22 11.32 12.34
CA LYS A 541 -31.42 12.63 12.98
C LYS A 541 -30.08 13.30 13.20
N TYR A 542 -29.97 14.60 12.96
CA TYR A 542 -28.71 15.31 12.98
C TYR A 542 -28.87 16.75 13.46
N LYS A 543 -28.16 17.12 14.52
CA LYS A 543 -28.20 18.48 15.05
C LYS A 543 -26.81 19.00 15.40
N GLU A 544 -26.51 20.21 14.92
CA GLU A 544 -25.34 20.98 15.33
C GLU A 544 -25.70 22.07 16.33
N TYR A 545 -24.78 22.35 17.25
CA TYR A 545 -24.87 23.39 18.27
C TYR A 545 -23.55 24.17 18.32
N ASN A 546 -23.67 25.50 18.44
CA ASN A 546 -22.55 26.38 18.71
C ASN A 546 -22.43 26.63 20.21
N LEU A 547 -21.45 26.00 20.85
CA LEU A 547 -21.18 26.13 22.28
C LEU A 547 -20.28 27.33 22.54
N LYS A 548 -20.72 28.23 23.44
CA LYS A 548 -19.94 29.41 23.84
C LYS A 548 -19.26 29.25 25.20
N GLY A 549 -18.04 29.74 25.32
CA GLY A 549 -17.26 29.85 26.57
C GLY A 549 -16.49 28.58 26.95
N LEU A 550 -15.42 28.78 27.71
CA LEU A 550 -14.42 27.78 28.09
C LEU A 550 -14.79 26.90 29.30
N GLY A 551 -15.84 27.27 30.03
CA GLY A 551 -16.26 26.54 31.24
C GLY A 551 -16.76 25.13 30.91
N PRO A 552 -16.57 24.14 31.81
CA PRO A 552 -17.15 22.81 31.66
C PRO A 552 -18.66 22.88 31.44
N LYS A 553 -19.18 22.08 30.51
CA LYS A 553 -20.62 21.98 30.22
C LYS A 553 -21.10 20.58 30.50
N PHE A 554 -22.21 20.48 31.22
CA PHE A 554 -22.89 19.23 31.49
C PHE A 554 -24.22 19.26 30.76
N LYS A 555 -24.53 18.18 30.04
CA LYS A 555 -25.75 18.04 29.24
C LYS A 555 -26.29 16.62 29.36
N THR A 556 -27.55 16.43 28.99
CA THR A 556 -28.15 15.08 28.92
C THR A 556 -28.80 14.88 27.56
N LEU A 557 -28.41 13.83 26.85
CA LEU A 557 -29.12 13.38 25.65
C LEU A 557 -30.19 12.37 26.05
N LYS A 558 -31.42 12.53 25.55
CA LYS A 558 -32.49 11.54 25.69
C LYS A 558 -32.65 10.77 24.39
N PHE A 559 -32.03 9.59 24.30
CA PHE A 559 -32.11 8.75 23.13
C PHE A 559 -33.34 7.83 23.22
N ASP A 560 -34.28 7.98 22.28
CA ASP A 560 -35.48 7.15 22.13
C ASP A 560 -35.63 6.75 20.66
N PRO A 561 -35.20 5.53 20.26
CA PRO A 561 -35.27 5.09 18.87
C PRO A 561 -36.71 4.81 18.40
N GLN A 562 -37.68 4.70 19.32
CA GLN A 562 -39.09 4.51 18.96
C GLN A 562 -39.80 5.83 18.67
N ASN A 563 -39.32 6.94 19.24
CA ASN A 563 -39.86 8.29 19.03
C ASN A 563 -38.73 9.30 18.75
N PRO A 564 -37.95 9.11 17.68
CA PRO A 564 -36.73 9.88 17.46
C PRO A 564 -37.02 11.37 17.25
N GLN A 565 -36.31 12.23 17.98
CA GLN A 565 -36.39 13.68 17.84
C GLN A 565 -35.12 14.23 17.20
N GLU A 566 -35.23 15.34 16.47
CA GLU A 566 -34.05 16.02 15.89
C GLU A 566 -33.15 16.60 16.99
N ASP A 567 -33.76 17.19 18.02
CA ASP A 567 -33.06 17.76 19.17
C ASP A 567 -33.35 16.93 20.42
N ILE A 568 -32.34 16.18 20.85
CA ILE A 568 -32.41 15.33 22.05
C ILE A 568 -31.55 15.88 23.20
N LEU A 569 -30.90 17.04 23.00
CA LEU A 569 -30.01 17.67 23.98
C LEU A 569 -30.83 18.49 24.98
N ASN A 570 -30.99 17.95 26.18
CA ASN A 570 -31.60 18.69 27.28
C ASN A 570 -30.55 19.55 28.02
N PRO A 571 -30.97 20.74 28.50
CA PRO A 571 -30.10 21.68 29.20
C PRO A 571 -29.29 21.11 30.35
#